data_AF-A0A2P5M938-F1
#
_entry.id   AF-A0A2P5M938-F1
#
_cell.length_a   1.000
_cell.length_b   1.000
_cell.length_c   1.000
_cell.angle_alpha   90.00
_cell.angle_beta   90.00
_cell.angle_gamma   90.00
#
_symmetry.space_group_name_H-M   'P 1'
#
loop_
_entity.id
_entity.type
_entity.pdbx_description
1 polymer ?
#
loop_
_entity_poly.entity_id
_entity_poly.type
_entity_poly.pdbx_seq_one_letter_code
_entity_poly.pdbx_strand_id
1 'polypeptide(L)'
;MIGPRYEYAMLLSSLPMHPQQLLGVVQTPLSRIQLDKRLALLSRHDSEDLKRIEDLVHWSQIDDASDEFIINKSLEILSAIRDPFLKKIILWRLEFRTLLSALRLRHAGHEQPGKSGFCGVGQWLWLIRKNWDKPDFGLGARLPWLAYAQLLLAQNKTYELEKHLLTTVWQYYAREGNSHYFDFPAVVIYVLRWDISHRWTLYHTEQALTRFDSLVDECMDGALSGF
;
A
#
# COMPACT_ATOMS: atom_id res chain seq x y z
N MET A 1 -23.59 -29.46 0.36
CA MET A 1 -22.23 -28.89 0.47
C MET A 1 -21.84 -28.38 -0.90
N ILE A 2 -21.69 -27.07 -1.03
CA ILE A 2 -21.20 -26.41 -2.24
C ILE A 2 -19.67 -26.64 -2.25
N GLY A 3 -19.09 -27.15 -3.34
CA GLY A 3 -17.65 -27.44 -3.37
C GLY A 3 -16.80 -26.16 -3.20
N PRO A 4 -15.53 -26.25 -2.73
CA PRO A 4 -14.71 -25.08 -2.38
C PRO A 4 -14.54 -24.07 -3.54
N ARG A 5 -14.53 -24.54 -4.80
CA ARG A 5 -14.42 -23.69 -5.98
C ARG A 5 -15.67 -22.82 -6.23
N TYR A 6 -16.84 -23.28 -5.79
CA TYR A 6 -18.10 -22.56 -5.93
C TYR A 6 -18.27 -21.48 -4.86
N GLU A 7 -17.67 -21.65 -3.68
CA GLU A 7 -17.69 -20.62 -2.61
C GLU A 7 -16.95 -19.36 -3.06
N TYR A 8 -15.75 -19.49 -3.64
CA TYR A 8 -15.01 -18.35 -4.18
C TYR A 8 -15.67 -17.76 -5.42
N ALA A 9 -16.28 -18.59 -6.28
CA ALA A 9 -17.03 -18.08 -7.43
C ALA A 9 -18.22 -17.23 -7.00
N MET A 10 -18.99 -17.69 -6.00
CA MET A 10 -20.10 -16.94 -5.43
C MET A 10 -19.61 -15.65 -4.74
N LEU A 11 -18.55 -15.74 -3.93
CA LEU A 11 -17.96 -14.59 -3.26
C LEU A 11 -17.51 -13.52 -4.27
N LEU A 12 -16.68 -13.89 -5.25
CA LEU A 12 -16.16 -12.95 -6.24
C LEU A 12 -17.25 -12.39 -7.16
N SER A 13 -18.28 -13.17 -7.48
CA SER A 13 -19.43 -12.69 -8.25
C SER A 13 -20.30 -11.70 -7.45
N SER A 14 -20.24 -11.74 -6.11
CA SER A 14 -20.96 -10.80 -5.24
C SER A 14 -20.23 -9.45 -5.05
N LEU A 15 -18.97 -9.36 -5.49
CA LEU A 15 -18.11 -8.20 -5.31
C LEU A 15 -18.16 -7.30 -6.56
N PRO A 16 -18.40 -5.99 -6.40
CA PRO A 16 -18.36 -5.04 -7.53
C PRO A 16 -16.97 -4.99 -8.16
N MET A 17 -16.89 -4.84 -9.48
CA MET A 17 -15.62 -4.75 -10.18
C MET A 17 -14.84 -3.49 -9.77
N HIS A 18 -13.54 -3.64 -9.54
CA HIS A 18 -12.64 -2.49 -9.43
C HIS A 18 -12.43 -1.84 -10.80
N PRO A 19 -12.26 -0.51 -10.88
CA PRO A 19 -11.86 0.13 -12.14
C PRO A 19 -10.50 -0.40 -12.61
N GLN A 20 -10.17 -0.20 -13.88
CA GLN A 20 -8.88 -0.65 -14.40
C GLN A 20 -7.72 0.20 -13.83
N GLN A 21 -7.95 1.50 -13.68
CA GLN A 21 -6.98 2.47 -13.17
C GLN A 21 -7.43 3.05 -11.83
N LEU A 22 -6.47 3.26 -10.91
CA LEU A 22 -6.74 3.87 -9.61
C LEU A 22 -7.36 5.27 -9.73
N LEU A 23 -6.90 6.07 -10.69
CA LEU A 23 -7.38 7.45 -10.88
C LEU A 23 -8.86 7.54 -11.28
N GLY A 24 -9.47 6.44 -11.71
CA GLY A 24 -10.92 6.37 -11.95
C GLY A 24 -11.75 6.09 -10.69
N VAL A 25 -11.12 5.86 -9.54
CA VAL A 25 -11.80 5.60 -8.26
C VAL A 25 -12.26 6.93 -7.66
N VAL A 26 -13.54 7.24 -7.80
CA VAL A 26 -14.19 8.41 -7.16
C VAL A 26 -14.72 8.05 -5.76
N GLN A 27 -15.11 6.79 -5.56
CA GLN A 27 -15.60 6.26 -4.30
C GLN A 27 -15.16 4.80 -4.13
N THR A 28 -15.13 4.31 -2.89
CA THR A 28 -14.90 2.87 -2.65
C THR A 28 -16.08 2.08 -3.23
N PRO A 29 -15.82 0.92 -3.87
CA PRO A 29 -16.89 0.17 -4.53
C PRO A 29 -17.91 -0.41 -3.55
N LEU A 30 -17.53 -0.55 -2.28
CA LEU A 30 -18.37 -0.98 -1.19
C LEU A 30 -17.80 -0.45 0.13
N SER A 31 -18.65 -0.27 1.15
CA SER A 31 -18.17 0.06 2.50
C SER A 31 -17.45 -1.13 3.14
N ARG A 32 -16.57 -0.86 4.12
CA ARG A 32 -15.83 -1.91 4.84
C ARG A 32 -16.77 -2.96 5.45
N ILE A 33 -17.85 -2.51 6.09
CA ILE A 33 -18.87 -3.36 6.70
C ILE A 33 -19.50 -4.32 5.66
N GLN A 34 -19.77 -3.82 4.46
CA GLN A 34 -20.34 -4.62 3.37
C GLN A 34 -19.31 -5.62 2.79
N LEU A 35 -18.03 -5.30 2.84
CA LEU A 35 -16.94 -6.18 2.42
C LEU A 35 -16.82 -7.34 3.41
N ASP A 36 -16.72 -7.02 4.70
CA ASP A 36 -16.57 -8.01 5.78
C ASP A 36 -17.75 -9.00 5.81
N LYS A 37 -18.98 -8.52 5.56
CA LYS A 37 -20.18 -9.39 5.42
C LYS A 37 -20.03 -10.43 4.31
N ARG A 38 -19.44 -10.06 3.17
CA ARG A 38 -19.21 -11.00 2.05
C ARG A 38 -18.05 -11.94 2.38
N LEU A 39 -16.98 -11.42 2.95
CA LEU A 39 -15.80 -12.20 3.37
C LEU A 39 -16.10 -13.23 4.46
N ALA A 40 -17.23 -13.12 5.17
CA ALA A 40 -17.71 -14.14 6.10
C ALA A 40 -17.98 -15.51 5.44
N LEU A 41 -18.03 -15.57 4.09
CA LEU A 41 -18.09 -16.82 3.33
C LEU A 41 -16.75 -17.58 3.28
N LEU A 42 -15.64 -16.94 3.66
CA LEU A 42 -14.33 -17.59 3.66
C LEU A 42 -14.27 -18.69 4.71
N SER A 43 -13.51 -19.74 4.39
CA SER A 43 -13.14 -20.74 5.38
C SER A 43 -12.38 -20.08 6.54
N ARG A 44 -12.43 -20.68 7.73
CA ARG A 44 -11.70 -20.18 8.91
C ARG A 44 -10.23 -19.95 8.60
N HIS A 45 -9.59 -20.89 7.91
CA HIS A 45 -8.17 -20.80 7.62
C HIS A 45 -7.84 -19.65 6.65
N ASP A 46 -8.69 -19.43 5.65
CA ASP A 46 -8.50 -18.36 4.67
C ASP A 46 -8.79 -16.98 5.26
N SER A 47 -9.78 -16.90 6.15
CA SER A 47 -10.03 -15.70 6.94
C SER A 47 -8.84 -15.37 7.85
N GLU A 48 -8.22 -16.37 8.48
CA GLU A 48 -6.99 -16.18 9.28
C GLU A 48 -5.81 -15.68 8.43
N ASP A 49 -5.60 -16.25 7.23
CA ASP A 49 -4.54 -15.78 6.32
C ASP A 49 -4.82 -14.37 5.79
N LEU A 50 -6.07 -14.07 5.42
CA LEU A 50 -6.44 -12.72 4.98
C LEU A 50 -6.18 -11.71 6.10
N LYS A 51 -6.54 -12.02 7.34
CA LYS A 51 -6.27 -11.15 8.49
C LYS A 51 -4.77 -10.90 8.67
N ARG A 52 -3.94 -11.95 8.62
CA ARG A 52 -2.46 -11.82 8.66
C ARG A 52 -1.95 -10.88 7.56
N ILE A 53 -2.50 -11.02 6.36
CA ILE A 53 -2.14 -10.19 5.20
C ILE A 53 -2.52 -8.73 5.42
N GLU A 54 -3.74 -8.47 5.90
CA GLU A 54 -4.20 -7.13 6.21
C GLU A 54 -3.36 -6.48 7.31
N ASP A 55 -3.05 -7.21 8.39
CA ASP A 55 -2.19 -6.73 9.49
C ASP A 55 -0.81 -6.27 8.97
N LEU A 56 -0.22 -6.98 7.99
CA LEU A 56 1.04 -6.60 7.37
C LEU A 56 0.94 -5.35 6.47
N VAL A 57 -0.21 -5.11 5.84
CA VAL A 57 -0.41 -4.03 4.86
C VAL A 57 -0.91 -2.73 5.51
N HIS A 58 -1.63 -2.82 6.63
CA HIS A 58 -2.24 -1.69 7.35
C HIS A 58 -1.37 -1.10 8.48
N TRP A 59 -0.08 -1.43 8.51
CA TRP A 59 0.89 -1.08 9.56
C TRP A 59 1.03 0.41 9.92
N SER A 60 0.35 1.36 9.29
CA SER A 60 0.45 2.80 9.64
C SER A 60 -0.11 3.15 11.04
N GLN A 61 -0.28 2.19 11.95
CA GLN A 61 -0.89 2.33 13.27
C GLN A 61 -0.07 1.70 14.42
N ILE A 62 1.16 1.23 14.19
CA ILE A 62 2.01 0.70 15.28
C ILE A 62 2.99 1.79 15.72
N ASP A 63 2.58 2.55 16.72
CA ASP A 63 3.44 3.43 17.51
C ASP A 63 4.15 2.63 18.62
N ASP A 64 5.33 3.12 19.02
CA ASP A 64 6.14 2.72 20.21
C ASP A 64 6.89 1.37 20.23
N ALA A 65 7.07 0.68 19.11
CA ALA A 65 7.96 -0.51 19.05
C ALA A 65 9.27 -0.23 18.29
N SER A 66 10.37 -0.87 18.72
CA SER A 66 11.64 -0.85 17.98
C SER A 66 11.49 -1.43 16.57
N ASP A 67 12.12 -0.81 15.58
CA ASP A 67 12.09 -1.23 14.17
C ASP A 67 12.47 -2.72 13.98
N GLU A 68 13.38 -3.24 14.81
CA GLU A 68 13.80 -4.65 14.73
C GLU A 68 12.68 -5.61 15.18
N PHE A 69 11.98 -5.28 16.27
CA PHE A 69 10.85 -6.07 16.76
C PHE A 69 9.70 -6.09 15.74
N ILE A 70 9.42 -4.92 15.16
CA ILE A 70 8.46 -4.73 14.08
C ILE A 70 8.78 -5.65 12.90
N ILE A 71 10.04 -5.73 12.47
CA ILE A 71 10.43 -6.57 11.35
C ILE A 71 10.37 -8.05 11.69
N ASN A 72 10.86 -8.46 12.85
CA ASN A 72 10.81 -9.86 13.26
C ASN A 72 9.36 -10.36 13.30
N LYS A 73 8.45 -9.58 13.89
CA LYS A 73 7.01 -9.87 13.85
C LYS A 73 6.46 -9.90 12.43
N SER A 74 6.91 -9.01 11.55
CA SER A 74 6.51 -9.01 10.12
C SER A 74 6.88 -10.32 9.43
N LEU A 75 8.12 -10.78 9.66
CA LEU A 75 8.67 -11.99 9.05
C LEU A 75 8.00 -13.25 9.60
N GLU A 76 7.70 -13.27 10.90
CA GLU A 76 6.90 -14.32 11.52
C GLU A 76 5.52 -14.44 10.89
N ILE A 77 4.78 -13.31 10.79
CA ILE A 77 3.44 -13.30 10.16
C ILE A 77 3.54 -13.71 8.68
N LEU A 78 4.53 -13.20 7.95
CA LEU A 78 4.78 -13.57 6.56
C LEU A 78 5.03 -15.08 6.41
N SER A 79 5.80 -15.68 7.31
CA SER A 79 6.11 -17.12 7.29
C SER A 79 4.87 -17.99 7.54
N ALA A 80 3.90 -17.48 8.30
CA ALA A 80 2.67 -18.18 8.65
C ALA A 80 1.61 -18.21 7.54
N ILE A 81 1.69 -17.31 6.55
CA ILE A 81 0.77 -17.32 5.39
C ILE A 81 0.94 -18.65 4.63
N ARG A 82 -0.15 -19.37 4.36
CA ARG A 82 -0.02 -20.72 3.77
C ARG A 82 0.26 -20.69 2.28
N ASP A 83 -0.40 -19.78 1.56
CA ASP A 83 -0.31 -19.68 0.11
C ASP A 83 1.03 -19.05 -0.34
N PRO A 84 1.86 -19.74 -1.15
CA PRO A 84 3.16 -19.23 -1.61
C PRO A 84 3.04 -17.99 -2.51
N PHE A 85 1.98 -17.89 -3.29
CA PHE A 85 1.76 -16.75 -4.18
C PHE A 85 1.42 -15.50 -3.37
N LEU A 86 0.56 -15.62 -2.35
CA LEU A 86 0.25 -14.53 -1.43
C LEU A 86 1.48 -14.11 -0.62
N LYS A 87 2.29 -15.06 -0.15
CA LYS A 87 3.60 -14.76 0.46
C LYS A 87 4.48 -13.88 -0.43
N LYS A 88 4.59 -14.21 -1.72
CA LYS A 88 5.36 -13.42 -2.70
C LYS A 88 4.79 -12.01 -2.85
N ILE A 89 3.47 -11.86 -2.94
CA ILE A 89 2.81 -10.55 -3.05
C ILE A 89 3.12 -9.67 -1.83
N ILE A 90 3.04 -10.24 -0.63
CA ILE A 90 3.27 -9.49 0.61
C ILE A 90 4.75 -9.19 0.82
N LEU A 91 5.64 -10.12 0.49
CA LEU A 91 7.08 -9.85 0.48
C LEU A 91 7.41 -8.66 -0.42
N TRP A 92 6.86 -8.62 -1.63
CA TRP A 92 7.04 -7.48 -2.54
C TRP A 92 6.52 -6.16 -1.91
N ARG A 93 5.38 -6.20 -1.21
CA ARG A 93 4.83 -5.00 -0.54
C ARG A 93 5.72 -4.52 0.61
N LEU A 94 6.34 -5.44 1.36
CA LEU A 94 7.30 -5.11 2.42
C LEU A 94 8.62 -4.55 1.85
N GLU A 95 9.11 -5.10 0.74
CA GLU A 95 10.25 -4.57 0.01
C GLU A 95 9.99 -3.15 -0.52
N PHE A 96 8.80 -2.92 -1.09
CA PHE A 96 8.38 -1.61 -1.55
C PHE A 96 8.41 -0.57 -0.42
N ARG A 97 7.89 -0.94 0.76
CA ARG A 97 7.92 -0.09 1.96
C ARG A 97 9.34 0.14 2.46
N THR A 98 10.18 -0.88 2.46
CA THR A 98 11.60 -0.79 2.85
C THR A 98 12.33 0.26 2.00
N LEU A 99 12.15 0.19 0.69
CA LEU A 99 12.75 1.16 -0.25
C LEU A 99 12.23 2.58 -0.04
N LEU A 100 10.92 2.74 0.19
CA LEU A 100 10.33 4.04 0.46
C LEU A 100 10.81 4.64 1.80
N SER A 101 10.89 3.83 2.85
CA SER A 101 11.43 4.24 4.15
C SER A 101 12.88 4.70 4.03
N ALA A 102 13.70 3.97 3.28
CA ALA A 102 15.08 4.37 2.99
C ALA A 102 15.15 5.72 2.25
N LEU A 103 14.31 5.93 1.23
CA LEU A 103 14.25 7.22 0.53
C LEU A 103 13.85 8.37 1.46
N ARG A 104 12.85 8.16 2.34
CA ARG A 104 12.38 9.16 3.31
C ARG A 104 13.44 9.50 4.34
N LEU A 105 14.11 8.50 4.92
CA LEU A 105 15.20 8.71 5.87
C LEU A 105 16.32 9.56 5.26
N ARG A 106 16.74 9.23 4.04
CA ARG A 106 17.77 10.02 3.35
C ARG A 106 17.28 11.43 3.01
N HIS A 107 16.04 11.59 2.57
CA HIS A 107 15.45 12.91 2.29
C HIS A 107 15.42 13.79 3.54
N ALA A 108 15.19 13.20 4.72
CA ALA A 108 15.27 13.88 6.01
C ALA A 108 16.70 14.17 6.49
N GLY A 109 17.73 13.85 5.69
CA GLY A 109 19.13 14.14 6.01
C GLY A 109 19.76 13.17 7.01
N HIS A 110 19.11 12.05 7.32
CA HIS A 110 19.74 11.03 8.16
C HIS A 110 20.94 10.39 7.45
N GLU A 111 22.01 10.20 8.21
CA GLU A 111 23.19 9.47 7.76
C GLU A 111 22.84 8.03 7.39
N GLN A 112 23.70 7.41 6.59
CA GLN A 112 23.59 5.99 6.28
C GLN A 112 23.44 5.22 7.59
N PRO A 113 22.34 4.46 7.79
CA PRO A 113 22.19 3.74 9.03
C PRO A 113 23.28 2.66 9.10
N GLY A 114 23.93 2.55 10.27
CA GLY A 114 24.95 1.53 10.51
C GLY A 114 24.42 0.10 10.30
N LYS A 115 25.29 -0.91 10.46
CA LYS A 115 24.91 -2.33 10.25
C LYS A 115 23.67 -2.77 11.06
N SER A 116 23.42 -2.12 12.19
CA SER A 116 22.27 -2.33 13.10
C SER A 116 21.17 -1.26 12.99
N GLY A 117 21.34 -0.21 12.18
CA GLY A 117 20.47 0.97 12.19
C GLY A 117 19.38 0.98 11.12
N PHE A 118 19.57 0.31 9.97
CA PHE A 118 18.53 0.22 8.94
C PHE A 118 17.86 -1.14 9.02
N CYS A 119 16.63 -1.10 9.49
CA CYS A 119 15.74 -2.21 9.63
C CYS A 119 14.77 -2.19 8.43
N GLY A 120 14.79 -3.26 7.61
CA GLY A 120 13.77 -3.48 6.58
C GLY A 120 13.66 -4.94 6.15
N VAL A 121 12.87 -5.22 5.13
CA VAL A 121 12.61 -6.57 4.61
C VAL A 121 13.06 -6.70 3.15
N GLY A 122 13.68 -7.84 2.84
CA GLY A 122 13.89 -8.32 1.48
C GLY A 122 15.25 -8.03 0.88
N GLN A 123 15.39 -8.28 -0.42
CA GLN A 123 16.69 -8.46 -1.07
C GLN A 123 17.48 -7.16 -1.29
N TRP A 124 16.83 -6.01 -1.17
CA TRP A 124 17.41 -4.70 -1.50
C TRP A 124 18.24 -4.09 -0.38
N LEU A 125 18.18 -4.63 0.85
CA LEU A 125 18.85 -4.09 2.03
C LEU A 125 20.35 -3.84 1.82
N TRP A 126 21.04 -4.82 1.22
CA TRP A 126 22.47 -4.69 0.95
C TRP A 126 22.78 -3.56 -0.05
N LEU A 127 21.96 -3.41 -1.09
CA LEU A 127 22.11 -2.34 -2.09
C LEU A 127 21.79 -0.97 -1.52
N ILE A 128 20.74 -0.85 -0.71
CA ILE A 128 20.39 0.40 0.01
C ILE A 128 21.57 0.87 0.84
N ARG A 129 22.15 -0.03 1.65
CA ARG A 129 23.31 0.30 2.51
C ARG A 129 24.53 0.64 1.65
N LYS A 130 24.87 -0.17 0.66
CA LYS A 130 26.06 0.03 -0.16
C LYS A 130 26.02 1.32 -0.99
N ASN A 131 24.85 1.71 -1.47
CA ASN A 131 24.67 2.81 -2.40
C ASN A 131 23.83 3.95 -1.78
N TRP A 132 23.92 4.19 -0.47
CA TRP A 132 23.09 5.17 0.24
C TRP A 132 23.09 6.55 -0.43
N ASP A 133 24.27 6.99 -0.86
CA ASP A 133 24.49 8.31 -1.49
C ASP A 133 23.97 8.40 -2.93
N LYS A 134 23.62 7.27 -3.56
CA LYS A 134 23.04 7.28 -4.91
C LYS A 134 21.54 7.59 -4.82
N PRO A 135 20.98 8.52 -5.64
CA PRO A 135 19.59 8.96 -5.53
C PRO A 135 18.56 7.82 -5.43
N ASP A 136 18.70 6.76 -6.21
CA ASP A 136 17.78 5.61 -6.23
C ASP A 136 18.43 4.33 -5.68
N PHE A 137 19.49 4.47 -4.87
CA PHE A 137 20.36 3.36 -4.43
C PHE A 137 21.00 2.56 -5.59
N GLY A 138 21.03 3.14 -6.80
CA GLY A 138 21.44 2.47 -8.03
C GLY A 138 20.42 1.46 -8.56
N LEU A 139 19.16 1.56 -8.15
CA LEU A 139 18.09 0.62 -8.48
C LEU A 139 17.13 1.12 -9.56
N GLY A 140 17.18 2.39 -9.99
CA GLY A 140 16.16 2.98 -10.87
C GLY A 140 15.99 2.30 -12.22
N ALA A 141 17.06 1.72 -12.78
CA ALA A 141 16.97 0.94 -14.01
C ALA A 141 16.12 -0.34 -13.83
N ARG A 142 16.14 -0.96 -12.64
CA ARG A 142 15.37 -2.17 -12.31
C ARG A 142 14.01 -1.84 -11.72
N LEU A 143 13.93 -0.72 -10.99
CA LEU A 143 12.76 -0.24 -10.29
C LEU A 143 12.45 1.21 -10.73
N PRO A 144 11.90 1.43 -11.94
CA PRO A 144 11.65 2.78 -12.45
C PRO A 144 10.78 3.64 -11.53
N TRP A 145 9.85 3.00 -10.80
CA TRP A 145 9.01 3.67 -9.81
C TRP A 145 9.84 4.36 -8.71
N LEU A 146 10.99 3.79 -8.34
CA LEU A 146 11.84 4.30 -7.27
C LEU A 146 12.57 5.58 -7.69
N ALA A 147 13.09 5.61 -8.91
CA ALA A 147 13.72 6.81 -9.47
C ALA A 147 12.71 7.97 -9.54
N TYR A 148 11.49 7.69 -10.00
CA TYR A 148 10.45 8.71 -10.05
C TYR A 148 9.98 9.15 -8.66
N ALA A 149 9.84 8.22 -7.70
CA ALA A 149 9.54 8.56 -6.32
C ALA A 149 10.62 9.45 -5.68
N GLN A 150 11.90 9.18 -5.96
CA GLN A 150 12.99 10.04 -5.49
C GLN A 150 12.90 11.45 -6.07
N LEU A 151 12.59 11.59 -7.37
CA LEU A 151 12.41 12.90 -8.00
C LEU A 151 11.28 13.70 -7.34
N LEU A 152 10.15 13.05 -7.07
CA LEU A 152 8.99 13.67 -6.42
C LEU A 152 9.30 14.08 -4.97
N LEU A 153 10.05 13.26 -4.23
CA LEU A 153 10.55 13.58 -2.89
C LEU A 153 11.47 14.81 -2.92
N ALA A 154 12.45 14.83 -3.82
CA ALA A 154 13.39 15.95 -3.95
C ALA A 154 12.69 17.28 -4.31
N GLN A 155 11.56 17.21 -5.02
CA GLN A 155 10.73 18.37 -5.37
C GLN A 155 9.65 18.70 -4.32
N ASN A 156 9.61 17.97 -3.19
CA ASN A 156 8.56 18.08 -2.16
C ASN A 156 7.13 17.98 -2.70
N LYS A 157 6.93 17.19 -3.76
CA LYS A 157 5.61 16.94 -4.37
C LYS A 157 4.88 15.81 -3.67
N THR A 158 4.49 16.02 -2.41
CA THR A 158 3.90 14.99 -1.53
C THR A 158 2.68 14.32 -2.14
N TYR A 159 1.77 15.08 -2.75
CA TYR A 159 0.58 14.53 -3.38
C TYR A 159 0.90 13.62 -4.58
N GLU A 160 1.73 14.11 -5.51
CA GLU A 160 2.12 13.33 -6.69
C GLU A 160 2.94 12.09 -6.28
N LEU A 161 3.73 12.18 -5.21
CA LEU A 161 4.42 11.03 -4.63
C LEU A 161 3.41 9.98 -4.16
N GLU A 162 2.45 10.35 -3.32
CA GLU A 162 1.45 9.41 -2.80
C GLU A 162 0.65 8.76 -3.94
N LYS A 163 0.17 9.58 -4.90
CA LYS A 163 -0.50 9.12 -6.11
C LYS A 163 0.34 8.12 -6.91
N HIS A 164 1.62 8.41 -7.12
CA HIS A 164 2.54 7.52 -7.82
C HIS A 164 2.75 6.20 -7.09
N LEU A 165 2.93 6.24 -5.76
CA LEU A 165 3.13 5.05 -4.94
C LEU A 165 1.88 4.16 -4.94
N LEU A 166 0.69 4.72 -4.70
CA LEU A 166 -0.57 3.98 -4.71
C LEU A 166 -0.88 3.41 -6.11
N THR A 167 -0.61 4.17 -7.16
CA THR A 167 -0.78 3.70 -8.55
C THR A 167 0.17 2.54 -8.86
N THR A 168 1.42 2.61 -8.39
CA THR A 168 2.41 1.53 -8.59
C THR A 168 1.95 0.24 -7.91
N VAL A 169 1.49 0.31 -6.66
CA VAL A 169 0.99 -0.85 -5.93
C VAL A 169 -0.29 -1.40 -6.57
N TRP A 170 -1.21 -0.52 -6.98
CA TRP A 170 -2.44 -0.91 -7.69
C TRP A 170 -2.16 -1.72 -8.95
N GLN A 171 -1.26 -1.22 -9.79
CA GLN A 171 -0.87 -1.88 -11.04
C GLN A 171 -0.19 -3.22 -10.79
N TYR A 172 0.66 -3.30 -9.75
CA TYR A 172 1.26 -4.55 -9.34
C TYR A 172 0.19 -5.59 -8.97
N TYR A 173 -0.77 -5.25 -8.10
CA TYR A 173 -1.85 -6.16 -7.72
C TYR A 173 -2.76 -6.54 -8.87
N ALA A 174 -3.10 -5.59 -9.75
CA ALA A 174 -3.87 -5.89 -10.95
C ALA A 174 -3.16 -6.90 -11.85
N ARG A 175 -1.84 -6.74 -12.05
CA ARG A 175 -1.05 -7.65 -12.89
C ARG A 175 -0.93 -9.04 -12.28
N GLU A 176 -0.58 -9.16 -11.01
CA GLU A 176 -0.46 -10.48 -10.37
C GLU A 176 -1.83 -11.18 -10.30
N GLY A 177 -2.93 -10.42 -10.23
CA GLY A 177 -4.30 -10.96 -10.21
C GLY A 177 -4.79 -11.57 -11.52
N ASN A 178 -4.17 -11.28 -12.67
CA ASN A 178 -4.61 -11.77 -13.97
C ASN A 178 -4.57 -13.31 -14.12
N SER A 179 -3.85 -14.00 -13.23
CA SER A 179 -3.76 -15.46 -13.21
C SER A 179 -4.78 -16.14 -12.27
N HIS A 180 -5.60 -15.35 -11.58
CA HIS A 180 -6.51 -15.80 -10.53
C HIS A 180 -7.93 -15.32 -10.81
N TYR A 181 -8.90 -16.24 -10.78
CA TYR A 181 -10.28 -15.95 -11.21
C TYR A 181 -11.32 -16.33 -10.14
N PHE A 182 -11.28 -17.55 -9.62
CA PHE A 182 -12.24 -18.08 -8.65
C PHE A 182 -11.55 -18.91 -7.57
N ASP A 183 -10.57 -18.30 -6.91
CA ASP A 183 -9.78 -18.90 -5.84
C ASP A 183 -9.52 -17.87 -4.73
N PHE A 184 -8.94 -18.35 -3.63
CA PHE A 184 -8.62 -17.50 -2.49
C PHE A 184 -7.66 -16.34 -2.85
N PRO A 185 -6.59 -16.53 -3.65
CA PRO A 185 -5.76 -15.41 -4.07
C PRO A 185 -6.49 -14.29 -4.80
N ALA A 186 -7.47 -14.60 -5.67
CA ALA A 186 -8.30 -13.57 -6.30
C ALA A 186 -9.08 -12.73 -5.27
N VAL A 187 -9.60 -13.36 -4.21
CA VAL A 187 -10.27 -12.65 -3.11
C VAL A 187 -9.30 -11.72 -2.38
N VAL A 188 -8.10 -12.20 -2.05
CA VAL A 188 -7.10 -11.38 -1.35
C VAL A 188 -6.68 -10.18 -2.20
N ILE A 189 -6.41 -10.39 -3.50
CA ILE A 189 -6.07 -9.30 -4.42
C ILE A 189 -7.20 -8.28 -4.51
N TYR A 190 -8.45 -8.74 -4.51
CA TYR A 190 -9.61 -7.85 -4.47
C TYR A 190 -9.59 -6.95 -3.21
N VAL A 191 -9.38 -7.54 -2.03
CA VAL A 191 -9.33 -6.81 -0.75
C VAL A 191 -8.16 -5.83 -0.72
N LEU A 192 -6.97 -6.25 -1.15
CA LEU A 192 -5.79 -5.39 -1.21
C LEU A 192 -5.98 -4.19 -2.15
N ARG A 193 -6.70 -4.36 -3.26
CA ARG A 193 -7.07 -3.26 -4.15
C ARG A 193 -8.14 -2.38 -3.52
N TRP A 194 -9.12 -2.96 -2.83
CA TRP A 194 -10.11 -2.21 -2.07
C TRP A 194 -9.45 -1.28 -1.04
N ASP A 195 -8.44 -1.77 -0.31
CA ASP A 195 -7.69 -0.96 0.66
C ASP A 195 -6.98 0.23 0.03
N ILE A 196 -6.42 0.06 -1.18
CA ILE A 196 -5.79 1.16 -1.93
C ILE A 196 -6.85 2.18 -2.34
N SER A 197 -7.98 1.72 -2.88
CA SER A 197 -9.12 2.59 -3.24
C SER A 197 -9.59 3.39 -2.03
N HIS A 198 -9.72 2.74 -0.86
CA HIS A 198 -10.14 3.38 0.37
C HIS A 198 -9.17 4.48 0.80
N ARG A 199 -7.86 4.20 0.82
CA ARG A 199 -6.84 5.22 1.12
C ARG A 199 -6.87 6.38 0.14
N TRP A 200 -6.99 6.08 -1.16
CA TRP A 200 -7.06 7.11 -2.21
C TRP A 200 -8.25 8.05 -2.02
N THR A 201 -9.43 7.50 -1.70
CA THR A 201 -10.63 8.30 -1.44
C THR A 201 -10.53 9.16 -0.18
N LEU A 202 -9.83 8.69 0.86
CA LEU A 202 -9.59 9.48 2.07
C LEU A 202 -8.65 10.67 1.78
N TYR A 203 -7.53 10.43 1.08
CA TYR A 203 -6.61 11.50 0.71
C TYR A 203 -7.25 12.58 -0.16
N HIS A 204 -8.14 12.19 -1.08
CA HIS A 204 -8.92 13.14 -1.87
C HIS A 204 -9.90 13.95 -1.02
N THR A 205 -10.52 13.33 -0.02
CA THR A 205 -11.42 14.04 0.90
C THR A 205 -10.66 15.06 1.73
N GLU A 206 -9.51 14.68 2.31
CA GLU A 206 -8.66 15.59 3.08
C GLU A 206 -8.14 16.75 2.23
N GLN A 207 -7.66 16.49 1.02
CA GLN A 207 -7.22 17.56 0.11
C GLN A 207 -8.37 18.45 -0.37
N ALA A 208 -9.55 17.89 -0.58
CA ALA A 208 -10.73 18.68 -0.92
C ALA A 208 -11.09 19.63 0.23
N LEU A 209 -10.99 19.17 1.48
CA LEU A 209 -11.21 20.02 2.66
C LEU A 209 -10.14 21.12 2.76
N THR A 210 -8.84 20.78 2.67
CA THR A 210 -7.76 21.79 2.73
C THR A 210 -7.89 22.83 1.61
N ARG A 211 -8.28 22.41 0.41
CA ARG A 211 -8.51 23.32 -0.72
C ARG A 211 -9.74 24.19 -0.52
N PHE A 212 -10.82 23.64 0.05
CA PHE A 212 -12.01 24.38 0.38
C PHE A 212 -11.71 25.45 1.44
N ASP A 213 -11.02 25.08 2.52
CA ASP A 213 -10.62 26.00 3.59
C ASP A 213 -9.74 27.13 3.04
N SER A 214 -8.74 26.81 2.21
CA SER A 214 -7.90 27.83 1.53
C SER A 214 -8.71 28.78 0.66
N LEU A 215 -9.74 28.30 -0.05
CA LEU A 215 -10.60 29.15 -0.87
C LEU A 215 -11.55 30.03 -0.04
N VAL A 216 -12.00 29.54 1.12
CA VAL A 216 -12.79 30.32 2.07
C VAL A 216 -11.93 31.42 2.70
N ASP A 217 -10.71 31.08 3.13
CA ASP A 217 -9.76 32.03 3.71
C ASP A 217 -9.38 33.12 2.70
N GLU A 218 -9.05 32.74 1.46
CA GLU A 218 -8.78 33.70 0.37
C GLU A 218 -9.98 34.62 0.09
N CYS A 219 -11.21 34.11 0.20
CA CYS A 219 -12.42 34.90 -0.01
C CYS A 219 -12.72 35.84 1.19
N MET A 220 -12.37 35.44 2.40
CA MET A 220 -12.57 36.23 3.62
C MET A 220 -11.49 37.32 3.77
N ASP A 221 -10.24 37.04 3.40
CA ASP A 221 -9.15 38.03 3.35
C ASP A 221 -9.33 39.04 2.21
N GLY A 222 -9.87 38.59 1.06
CA GLY A 222 -10.28 39.46 -0.04
C GLY A 222 -11.46 40.37 0.29
N ALA A 223 -12.32 39.98 1.24
CA ALA A 223 -13.44 40.81 1.71
C ALA A 223 -13.01 41.85 2.76
N LEU A 224 -11.90 41.64 3.47
CA LEU A 224 -11.37 42.57 4.48
C LEU A 224 -10.34 43.57 3.92
N SER A 225 -9.84 43.35 2.71
CA SER A 225 -8.93 44.28 2.01
C SER A 225 -9.65 45.25 1.05
N GLY A 226 -10.99 45.25 1.09
CA GLY A 226 -11.88 46.12 0.31
C GLY A 226 -12.65 47.19 1.10
N PHE A 227 -12.25 47.49 2.34
CA PHE A 227 -12.82 48.59 3.17
C PHE A 227 -11.74 49.55 3.66
#